data_AF-A0A091DG67-F1
#
_entry.id   AF-A0A091DG67-F1
#
_cell.length_a   1.000
_cell.length_b   1.000
_cell.length_c   1.000
_cell.angle_alpha   90.00
_cell.angle_beta   90.00
_cell.angle_gamma   90.00
#
_symmetry.space_group_name_H-M   'P 1'
#
loop_
_entity.id
_entity.type
_entity.pdbx_description
1 polymer ?
#
loop_
_entity_poly.entity_id
_entity_poly.type
_entity_poly.pdbx_seq_one_letter_code
_entity_poly.pdbx_strand_id
1 'polypeptide(L)'
;MDGLQILHKSSDELREGVITAADILDRETTGSYWLTVYATDRGVVPLYSTIEVYIEVEDVNDNAPLTSEPIYYPVVMENSPKDVSVIQIQAEDPDSTSNEKLTYRITSGNPQNFFAINIKTGGALDTAVFLRVTQLVNIGLISDLNAKSKCW
;
A
#
# COMPACT_ATOMS: atom_id res chain seq x y z
N MET A 1 13.72 -13.08 -12.50
CA MET A 1 13.18 -13.77 -13.69
C MET A 1 11.71 -13.45 -13.66
N ASP A 2 11.29 -12.55 -14.53
CA ASP A 2 10.00 -11.85 -14.41
C ASP A 2 8.84 -12.80 -14.70
N GLY A 3 7.83 -12.79 -13.83
CA GLY A 3 6.76 -13.79 -13.70
C GLY A 3 5.72 -13.83 -14.83
N LEU A 4 6.00 -13.26 -16.00
CA LEU A 4 5.13 -13.32 -17.17
C LEU A 4 5.78 -14.16 -18.27
N GLN A 5 5.08 -15.20 -18.69
CA GLN A 5 5.46 -16.01 -19.85
C GLN A 5 4.34 -16.00 -20.88
N ILE A 6 4.71 -15.85 -22.14
CA ILE A 6 3.80 -16.13 -23.26
C ILE A 6 3.69 -17.65 -23.36
N LEU A 7 2.64 -18.22 -22.81
CA LEU A 7 2.33 -19.64 -22.95
C LEU A 7 1.71 -19.90 -24.34
N HIS A 8 2.52 -20.36 -25.29
CA HIS A 8 2.01 -20.98 -26.51
C HIS A 8 1.47 -22.37 -26.17
N LYS A 9 0.23 -22.47 -25.71
CA LYS A 9 -0.40 -23.76 -25.40
C LYS A 9 -0.88 -24.41 -26.70
N SER A 10 -0.06 -25.28 -27.29
CA SER A 10 -0.48 -26.12 -28.42
C SER A 10 -1.02 -27.45 -27.90
N SER A 11 -2.34 -27.51 -27.72
CA SER A 11 -3.07 -28.78 -27.76
C SER A 11 -4.32 -28.55 -28.61
N ASP A 12 -4.24 -28.99 -29.85
CA ASP A 12 -5.32 -29.18 -30.83
C ASP A 12 -6.34 -28.03 -31.02
N GLU A 13 -6.30 -27.45 -32.22
CA GLU A 13 -7.30 -26.63 -32.92
C GLU A 13 -7.49 -25.13 -32.65
N LEU A 14 -6.87 -24.51 -31.65
CA LEU A 14 -6.93 -23.04 -31.50
C LEU A 14 -5.54 -22.40 -31.37
N ARG A 15 -5.08 -21.76 -32.45
CA ARG A 15 -3.87 -20.92 -32.51
C ARG A 15 -4.13 -19.58 -31.81
N GLU A 16 -4.43 -19.62 -30.53
CA GLU A 16 -4.80 -18.40 -29.82
C GLU A 16 -3.55 -17.71 -29.25
N GLY A 17 -3.39 -16.42 -29.59
CA GLY A 17 -2.37 -15.54 -29.04
C GLY A 17 -2.73 -15.06 -27.62
N VAL A 18 -3.07 -16.00 -26.75
CA VAL A 18 -3.48 -15.71 -25.36
C VAL A 18 -2.24 -15.47 -24.51
N ILE A 19 -2.25 -14.36 -23.77
CA ILE A 19 -1.23 -14.01 -22.79
C ILE A 19 -1.77 -14.39 -21.41
N THR A 20 -0.97 -15.10 -20.62
CA THR A 20 -1.31 -15.51 -19.25
C THR A 20 -0.18 -15.17 -18.31
N ALA A 21 -0.47 -14.85 -17.06
CA ALA A 21 0.55 -14.78 -16.03
C ALA A 21 1.16 -16.18 -15.80
N ALA A 22 2.47 -16.24 -15.62
CA ALA A 22 3.16 -17.50 -15.33
C ALA A 22 3.26 -17.78 -13.82
N ASP A 23 3.14 -16.72 -13.02
CA ASP A 23 3.12 -16.75 -11.56
C ASP A 23 2.16 -15.68 -11.04
N ILE A 24 2.01 -15.61 -9.72
CA ILE A 24 1.28 -14.55 -9.02
C ILE A 24 1.94 -13.20 -9.37
N LEU A 25 1.12 -12.25 -9.81
CA LEU A 25 1.55 -10.88 -10.04
C LEU A 25 1.39 -10.08 -8.74
N ASP A 26 2.40 -9.29 -8.44
CA ASP A 26 2.47 -8.46 -7.24
C ASP A 26 2.80 -7.02 -7.68
N ARG A 27 1.87 -6.09 -7.48
CA ARG A 27 2.01 -4.72 -8.00
C ARG A 27 3.14 -3.99 -7.28
N GLU A 28 3.30 -4.25 -5.99
CA GLU A 28 4.30 -3.65 -5.11
C GLU A 28 5.72 -4.04 -5.55
N THR A 29 5.89 -5.25 -6.11
CA THR A 29 7.15 -5.68 -6.73
C THR A 29 7.28 -5.15 -8.16
N THR A 30 6.24 -5.24 -9.00
CA THR A 30 6.29 -4.78 -10.40
C THR A 30 4.90 -4.37 -10.89
N GLY A 31 4.65 -3.07 -10.97
CA GLY A 31 3.34 -2.52 -11.36
C GLY A 31 3.02 -2.56 -12.85
N SER A 32 3.99 -2.80 -13.72
CA SER A 32 3.72 -2.90 -15.16
C SER A 32 4.79 -3.68 -15.94
N TYR A 33 4.40 -4.17 -17.10
CA TYR A 33 5.24 -4.94 -18.02
C TYR A 33 5.07 -4.46 -19.46
N TRP A 34 6.17 -4.51 -20.21
CA TRP A 34 6.18 -4.35 -21.66
C TRP A 34 6.55 -5.69 -22.30
N LEU A 35 5.66 -6.23 -23.12
CA LEU A 35 5.91 -7.46 -23.87
C LEU A 35 6.03 -7.15 -25.36
N THR A 36 7.06 -7.68 -26.02
CA THR A 36 7.14 -7.68 -27.49
C THR A 36 6.65 -9.03 -28.01
N VAL A 37 5.53 -9.01 -28.72
CA VAL A 37 4.92 -10.21 -29.31
C VAL A 37 5.28 -10.29 -30.79
N TYR A 38 5.73 -11.46 -31.23
CA TYR A 38 6.09 -11.75 -32.61
C TYR A 38 5.11 -12.75 -33.20
N ALA A 39 4.53 -12.44 -34.35
CA ALA A 39 3.76 -13.39 -35.15
C ALA A 39 4.55 -13.72 -36.41
N THR A 40 4.74 -15.00 -36.71
CA THR A 40 5.42 -15.46 -37.93
C THR A 40 4.53 -16.41 -38.72
N ASP A 41 4.57 -16.30 -40.04
CA ASP A 41 3.93 -17.28 -40.92
C ASP A 41 4.79 -18.55 -41.06
N ARG A 42 4.27 -19.55 -41.77
CA ARG A 42 4.97 -20.82 -42.04
C ARG A 42 5.53 -20.88 -43.47
N GLY A 43 5.86 -19.72 -44.05
CA GLY A 43 6.43 -19.64 -45.39
C GLY A 43 7.81 -20.30 -45.48
N VAL A 44 8.21 -20.69 -46.69
CA VAL A 44 9.59 -21.16 -46.97
C VAL A 44 10.60 -20.03 -46.71
N VAL A 45 10.20 -18.79 -47.01
CA VAL A 45 10.82 -17.57 -46.47
C VAL A 45 9.80 -16.97 -45.50
N PRO A 46 9.95 -17.18 -44.18
CA PRO A 46 8.93 -16.76 -43.22
C PRO A 46 8.90 -15.24 -43.10
N LEU A 47 7.69 -14.67 -43.13
CA LEU A 47 7.46 -13.28 -42.75
C LEU A 47 7.11 -13.22 -41.26
N TYR A 48 7.41 -12.09 -40.64
CA TYR A 48 7.03 -11.83 -39.26
C TYR A 48 6.56 -10.39 -39.06
N SER A 49 5.75 -10.19 -38.03
CA SER A 49 5.29 -8.90 -37.54
C SER A 49 5.45 -8.84 -36.03
N THR A 50 5.61 -7.63 -35.49
CA THR A 50 5.86 -7.38 -34.08
C THR A 50 4.92 -6.33 -33.52
N ILE A 51 4.46 -6.52 -32.30
CA ILE A 51 3.68 -5.53 -31.56
C ILE A 51 4.14 -5.46 -30.10
N GLU A 52 4.13 -4.25 -29.53
CA GLU A 52 4.38 -4.03 -28.11
C GLU A 52 3.05 -4.03 -27.36
N VAL A 53 2.99 -4.77 -26.26
CA VAL A 53 1.83 -4.87 -25.38
C VAL A 53 2.24 -4.32 -24.01
N TYR A 54 1.55 -3.27 -23.58
CA TYR A 54 1.67 -2.74 -22.22
C TYR A 54 0.66 -3.46 -21.32
N ILE A 55 1.13 -3.97 -20.18
CA ILE A 55 0.32 -4.62 -19.16
C ILE A 55 0.47 -3.83 -17.87
N GLU A 56 -0.64 -3.37 -17.31
CA GLU A 56 -0.71 -2.73 -16.01
C GLU A 56 -1.24 -3.74 -14.98
N VAL A 57 -0.56 -3.85 -13.84
CA VAL A 57 -1.00 -4.70 -12.72
C VAL A 57 -1.92 -3.87 -11.83
N GLU A 58 -3.15 -4.33 -11.67
CA GLU A 58 -4.12 -3.67 -10.78
C GLU A 58 -3.71 -3.84 -9.31
N ASP A 59 -3.89 -2.76 -8.55
CA ASP A 59 -3.63 -2.71 -7.12
C ASP A 59 -4.70 -3.46 -6.31
N VAL A 60 -4.27 -4.16 -5.27
CA VAL A 60 -5.13 -4.83 -4.30
C VAL A 60 -4.63 -4.47 -2.91
N ASN A 61 -5.54 -4.08 -2.01
CA ASN A 61 -5.21 -3.79 -0.62
C ASN A 61 -4.86 -5.08 0.16
N ASP A 62 -3.62 -5.54 0.07
CA ASP A 62 -3.10 -6.75 0.72
C ASP A 62 -1.90 -6.52 1.65
N ASN A 63 -1.42 -5.28 1.74
CA ASN A 63 -0.51 -4.78 2.75
C ASN A 63 -1.26 -4.02 3.85
N ALA A 64 -0.62 -3.96 5.02
CA ALA A 64 -1.11 -3.14 6.12
C ALA A 64 -0.25 -1.88 6.22
N PRO A 65 -0.82 -0.72 6.58
CA PRO A 65 -0.03 0.48 6.84
C PRO A 65 1.06 0.22 7.88
N LEU A 66 2.29 0.67 7.59
CA LEU A 66 3.38 0.68 8.54
C LEU A 66 3.63 2.09 9.06
N THR A 67 3.69 2.26 10.38
CA THR A 67 4.23 3.47 11.01
C THR A 67 5.75 3.50 10.90
N SER A 68 6.34 4.69 10.91
CA SER A 68 7.80 4.84 11.03
C SER A 68 8.34 4.23 12.33
N GLU A 69 7.54 4.22 13.40
CA GLU A 69 7.90 3.64 14.70
C GLU A 69 6.77 2.74 15.24
N PRO A 70 7.06 1.56 15.80
CA PRO A 70 6.03 0.67 16.35
C PRO A 70 5.39 1.23 17.63
N ILE A 71 6.10 2.08 18.36
CA ILE A 71 5.65 2.74 19.59
C ILE A 71 6.19 4.17 19.60
N TYR A 72 5.34 5.14 19.94
CA TYR A 72 5.73 6.54 20.05
C TYR A 72 5.86 6.97 21.52
N TYR A 73 6.89 7.76 21.82
CA TYR A 73 7.19 8.27 23.15
C TYR A 73 7.10 9.80 23.19
N PRO A 74 5.90 10.38 23.02
CA PRO A 74 5.76 11.83 23.02
C PRO A 74 6.08 12.40 24.40
N VAL A 75 6.94 13.43 24.43
CA VAL A 75 7.22 14.20 25.64
C VAL A 75 6.54 15.55 25.51
N VAL A 76 5.77 15.91 26.53
CA VAL A 76 4.99 17.14 26.58
C VAL A 76 5.14 17.73 27.97
N MET A 77 5.25 19.06 28.02
CA MET A 77 5.42 19.77 29.28
C MET A 77 4.15 19.67 30.11
N GLU A 78 4.33 19.53 31.42
CA GLU A 78 3.22 19.81 32.33
C GLU A 78 2.74 21.24 32.10
N ASN A 79 1.42 21.41 32.12
CA ASN A 79 0.71 22.64 31.86
C ASN A 79 0.68 23.08 30.38
N SER A 80 1.00 22.19 29.43
CA SER A 80 0.77 22.47 28.02
C SER A 80 -0.71 22.77 27.75
N PRO A 81 -1.02 23.85 27.00
CA PRO A 81 -2.38 24.16 26.62
C PRO A 81 -2.94 23.09 25.66
N LYS A 82 -4.25 23.16 25.43
CA LYS A 82 -4.93 22.34 24.42
C LYS A 82 -4.47 22.74 23.01
N ASP A 83 -4.55 21.79 22.08
CA ASP A 83 -4.29 21.90 20.64
C ASP A 83 -2.82 22.22 20.32
N VAL A 84 -1.90 21.77 21.19
CA VAL A 84 -0.45 21.82 20.94
C VAL A 84 -0.03 20.55 20.22
N SER A 85 0.62 20.71 19.07
CA SER A 85 1.19 19.58 18.34
C SER A 85 2.38 19.00 19.09
N VAL A 86 2.35 17.70 19.33
CA VAL A 86 3.35 16.99 20.13
C VAL A 86 4.27 16.17 19.24
N ILE A 87 3.70 15.43 18.30
CA ILE A 87 4.45 14.61 17.34
C ILE A 87 3.64 14.44 16.05
N GLN A 88 4.35 14.37 14.93
CA GLN A 88 3.76 13.97 13.65
C GLN A 88 3.92 12.47 13.47
N ILE A 89 2.81 11.76 13.30
CA ILE A 89 2.81 10.34 12.97
C ILE A 89 2.99 10.24 11.47
N GLN A 90 3.97 9.46 11.03
CA GLN A 90 4.18 9.15 9.63
C GLN A 90 3.93 7.67 9.43
N ALA A 91 3.15 7.37 8.40
CA ALA A 91 2.77 6.03 8.02
C ALA A 91 2.73 5.92 6.51
N GLU A 92 3.12 4.75 6.02
CA GLU A 92 3.14 4.42 4.60
C GLU A 92 2.40 3.11 4.40
N ASP A 93 1.57 3.07 3.37
CA ASP A 93 0.88 1.87 2.93
C ASP A 93 1.27 1.64 1.47
N PRO A 94 2.00 0.55 1.17
CA PRO A 94 2.47 0.25 -0.20
C PRO A 94 1.34 0.19 -1.22
N ASP A 95 0.14 -0.21 -0.80
CA ASP A 95 -1.04 -0.34 -1.67
C ASP A 95 -1.58 1.05 -2.02
N SER A 96 -1.50 1.99 -1.09
CA SER A 96 -1.99 3.34 -1.34
C SER A 96 -0.96 4.17 -2.11
N THR A 97 -1.26 4.43 -3.38
CA THR A 97 -0.54 5.45 -4.18
C THR A 97 -0.68 6.88 -3.62
N SER A 98 -1.53 7.10 -2.61
CA SER A 98 -1.61 8.37 -1.90
C SER A 98 -1.59 8.18 -0.37
N ASN A 99 -0.71 8.92 0.31
CA ASN A 99 -0.65 9.01 1.78
C ASN A 99 -1.92 9.65 2.41
N GLU A 100 -2.95 9.93 1.61
CA GLU A 100 -4.17 10.69 1.99
C GLU A 100 -5.32 9.80 2.47
N LYS A 101 -5.16 8.47 2.50
CA LYS A 101 -6.22 7.50 2.86
C LYS A 101 -5.91 6.68 4.13
N LEU A 102 -5.04 7.20 5.00
CA LEU A 102 -4.73 6.55 6.27
C LEU A 102 -5.54 7.16 7.40
N THR A 103 -6.23 6.30 8.15
CA THR A 103 -6.91 6.68 9.39
C THR A 103 -6.10 6.23 10.59
N TYR A 104 -5.94 7.16 11.53
CA TYR A 104 -5.12 7.00 12.72
C TYR A 104 -6.01 6.92 13.95
N ARG A 105 -5.68 6.03 14.89
CA ARG A 105 -6.40 5.94 16.18
C ARG A 105 -5.45 5.61 17.33
N ILE A 106 -5.66 6.24 18.48
CA ILE A 106 -4.95 5.88 19.71
C ILE A 106 -5.56 4.58 20.25
N THR A 107 -4.75 3.53 20.40
CA THR A 107 -5.20 2.19 20.81
C THR A 107 -5.05 1.95 22.30
N SER A 108 -4.05 2.56 22.94
CA SER A 108 -3.88 2.49 24.39
C SER A 108 -3.02 3.64 24.93
N GLY A 109 -2.91 3.75 26.26
CA GLY A 109 -2.04 4.74 26.91
C GLY A 109 -2.64 6.15 27.02
N ASN A 110 -3.88 6.35 26.56
CA ASN A 110 -4.60 7.63 26.67
C ASN A 110 -5.90 7.52 27.50
N PRO A 111 -5.87 7.00 28.75
CA PRO A 111 -7.09 6.74 29.54
C PRO A 111 -7.87 8.01 29.91
N GLN A 112 -7.22 9.18 29.89
CA GLN A 112 -7.82 10.47 30.25
C GLN A 112 -8.13 11.35 29.03
N ASN A 113 -7.98 10.81 27.81
CA ASN A 113 -8.15 11.56 26.55
C ASN A 113 -7.35 12.86 26.50
N PHE A 114 -6.11 12.83 27.00
CA PHE A 114 -5.21 13.98 26.98
C PHE A 114 -4.57 14.23 25.62
N PHE A 115 -4.59 13.23 24.74
CA PHE A 115 -4.13 13.37 23.36
C PHE A 115 -5.28 13.10 22.39
N ALA A 116 -5.25 13.77 21.25
CA ALA A 116 -6.12 13.52 20.11
C ALA A 116 -5.28 13.51 18.84
N ILE A 117 -5.77 12.82 17.80
CA ILE A 117 -5.11 12.84 16.49
C ILE A 117 -5.83 13.84 15.59
N ASN A 118 -5.06 14.73 15.01
CA ASN A 118 -5.53 15.73 14.08
C ASN A 118 -5.47 15.18 12.65
N ILE A 119 -6.66 14.90 12.13
CA ILE A 119 -6.84 14.34 10.78
C ILE A 119 -6.57 15.36 9.67
N LYS A 120 -6.59 16.66 9.96
CA LYS A 120 -6.36 17.72 8.95
C LYS A 120 -4.89 17.93 8.65
N THR A 121 -4.02 17.54 9.57
CA THR A 121 -2.56 17.67 9.45
C THR A 121 -1.89 16.35 9.05
N GLY A 122 -2.66 15.34 8.65
CA GLY A 122 -2.14 14.04 8.23
C GLY A 122 -1.63 13.18 9.38
N GLY A 123 -2.30 13.20 10.54
CA GLY A 123 -1.96 12.31 11.66
C GLY A 123 -1.08 12.96 12.74
N ALA A 124 -1.10 14.28 12.92
CA ALA A 124 -0.40 14.88 14.05
C ALA A 124 -1.12 14.52 15.37
N LEU A 125 -0.36 14.14 16.40
CA LEU A 125 -0.86 13.97 17.75
C LEU A 125 -0.82 15.32 18.46
N ASP A 126 -2.00 15.82 18.84
CA ASP A 126 -2.18 17.10 19.52
C ASP A 126 -2.68 16.87 20.95
N THR A 127 -2.38 17.81 21.86
CA THR A 127 -2.94 17.81 23.21
C THR A 127 -4.44 18.10 23.16
N ALA A 128 -5.28 17.23 23.71
CA ALA A 128 -6.73 17.41 23.75
C ALA A 128 -7.20 18.14 25.01
N VAL A 129 -6.39 18.12 26.07
CA VAL A 129 -6.68 18.76 27.36
C VAL A 129 -5.38 19.31 27.96
N PHE A 130 -5.51 20.21 28.93
CA PHE A 130 -4.40 20.67 29.73
C PHE A 130 -3.73 19.53 30.48
N LEU A 131 -2.47 19.28 30.16
CA LEU A 131 -1.69 18.19 30.71
C LEU A 131 -1.03 18.60 32.03
N ARG A 132 -0.85 17.66 32.95
CA ARG A 132 -0.08 17.90 34.19
C ARG A 132 1.07 16.90 34.39
N VAL A 133 1.21 15.94 33.47
CA VAL A 133 2.23 14.88 33.49
C VAL A 133 2.51 14.37 32.06
N THR A 134 3.69 13.79 31.83
CA THR A 134 4.01 13.05 30.59
C THR A 134 3.31 11.69 30.59
N GLN A 135 2.79 11.25 29.45
CA GLN A 135 2.09 9.96 29.30
C GLN A 135 2.55 9.24 28.03
N LEU A 136 2.59 7.91 28.09
CA LEU A 136 2.90 7.05 26.96
C LEU A 136 1.62 6.68 26.23
N VAL A 137 1.62 6.75 24.90
CA VAL A 137 0.48 6.36 24.06
C VAL A 137 0.92 5.34 23.01
N ASN A 138 0.07 4.34 22.78
CA ASN A 138 0.19 3.50 21.60
C ASN A 138 -0.79 3.98 20.55
N ILE A 139 -0.28 4.11 19.33
CA ILE A 139 -1.05 4.49 18.16
C ILE A 139 -1.24 3.23 17.31
N GLY A 140 -2.47 2.97 16.91
CA GLY A 140 -2.79 2.02 15.87
C GLY A 140 -3.16 2.74 14.58
N LEU A 141 -2.82 2.11 13.46
CA LEU A 141 -3.22 2.54 12.13
C LEU A 141 -4.33 1.65 11.60
N ILE A 142 -5.19 2.23 10.76
CA ILE A 142 -6.19 1.51 9.99
C ILE A 142 -6.13 2.07 8.56
N SER A 143 -5.96 1.22 7.55
CA SER A 143 -6.15 1.63 6.15
C SER A 143 -7.63 1.87 5.87
N ASP A 144 -7.97 3.01 5.27
CA ASP A 144 -9.37 3.32 4.94
C ASP A 144 -9.90 2.56 3.71
N LEU A 145 -9.03 1.89 2.96
CA LEU A 145 -9.40 1.11 1.79
C LEU A 145 -9.95 -0.27 2.16
N ASN A 146 -11.04 -0.35 2.94
CA ASN A 146 -11.73 -1.62 3.18
C ASN A 146 -10.75 -2.76 3.51
N ALA A 147 -10.08 -2.68 4.65
CA ALA A 147 -9.32 -3.82 5.18
C ALA A 147 -10.28 -5.01 5.38
N LYS A 148 -10.44 -5.84 4.35
CA LYS A 148 -10.94 -7.20 4.52
C LYS A 148 -9.89 -7.91 5.34
N SER A 149 -10.09 -7.89 6.65
CA SER A 149 -9.71 -8.94 7.59
C SER A 149 -9.25 -10.22 6.88
N LYS A 150 -7.95 -10.34 6.61
CA LYS A 150 -7.31 -11.64 6.43
C LYS A 150 -6.83 -12.06 7.80
N CYS A 151 -7.74 -12.71 8.53
CA CYS A 151 -7.36 -13.66 9.57
C CYS A 151 -6.55 -14.77 8.90
N TRP A 152 -5.30 -14.94 9.28
CA TRP A 152 -4.62 -16.24 9.38
C TRP A 152 -3.70 -16.20 10.60
#